data_AF-A0A7Y4GZI6-F1
#
_entry.id   AF-A0A7Y4GZI6-F1
#
_cell.length_a   1.000
_cell.length_b   1.000
_cell.length_c   1.000
_cell.angle_alpha   90.00
_cell.angle_beta   90.00
_cell.angle_gamma   90.00
#
_symmetry.space_group_name_H-M   'P 1'
#
loop_
_entity.id
_entity.type
_entity.pdbx_description
1 polymer ?
#
loop_
_entity_poly.entity_id
_entity_poly.type
_entity_poly.pdbx_seq_one_letter_code
_entity_poly.pdbx_strand_id
1 'polypeptide(L)'
;MDVRDQLFNRVREDAESIAQVTRGLNFPLAPYLDQTDLNALCDAVSLEPDQWATDDLERILLLRDGLYDLRQNLRDKGDNPEAEHSVDQVLGGLDRLYADFDRALRELERSELVEAQSHLTRLREGPRVSSAALEGEVQDLRAVATEVLTQAQITQRSIEINIFRVDHLNVNLEFLKNAKLNVKRLSASVFNIKLSLEQNVIFQGIFRFLNDGADRVLAELAALGRQLQKVYAQSKDFLAELSKLSETGGRFTRLVSSFLTRVFGDQPTPEMAIDLKQQTALSSSPILCGTLVRDKLATLCGRDGTRLLLDTSTMRLVDQAKSGDTINDAVVFEDWVAAGTTEGLELFPSIGRVVSERAPYRENVVAVAVMPWGALSEGEVITGSRDGTLRRWEKVANLSQVRSAKVSRHIQKLKPRGKEQLLVASREEVLLVDEDLEVLRRIPVNFMIKDMAVVDNDTLIVCGPGSVAHVNLGQGIYSRLIGATTTAEYAAVAVLADGTVCAGTEDGKLMALDFNSGEELGMVDLGFQVRGLITVDRRILAYGGAWNNSGRGKSIAFVTWQKRALQVEHR
;
A
#
# COMPACT_ATOMS: atom_id res chain seq x y z
N MET A 1 -23.08 -51.27 11.60
CA MET A 1 -22.86 -49.85 11.94
C MET A 1 -22.53 -49.16 10.64
N ASP A 2 -23.29 -48.14 10.27
CA ASP A 2 -22.99 -47.35 9.08
C ASP A 2 -21.56 -46.80 9.19
N VAL A 3 -20.82 -46.72 8.08
CA VAL A 3 -19.47 -46.13 8.08
C VAL A 3 -19.52 -44.71 8.63
N ARG A 4 -20.64 -44.03 8.38
CA ARG A 4 -21.00 -42.73 8.93
C ARG A 4 -21.07 -42.72 10.46
N ASP A 5 -21.80 -43.66 11.07
CA ASP A 5 -21.92 -43.78 12.53
C ASP A 5 -20.56 -44.06 13.19
N GLN A 6 -19.69 -44.83 12.54
CA GLN A 6 -18.35 -45.11 13.06
C GLN A 6 -17.45 -43.87 13.07
N LEU A 7 -17.53 -43.03 12.03
CA LEU A 7 -16.77 -41.78 11.97
C LEU A 7 -17.26 -40.78 13.03
N PHE A 8 -18.58 -40.69 13.22
CA PHE A 8 -19.15 -39.77 14.21
C PHE A 8 -18.83 -40.18 15.65
N ASN A 9 -18.85 -41.50 15.93
CA ASN A 9 -18.45 -41.99 17.25
C ASN A 9 -16.97 -41.74 17.54
N ARG A 10 -16.08 -41.89 16.55
CA ARG A 10 -14.64 -41.60 16.72
C ARG A 10 -14.38 -40.14 17.06
N VAL A 11 -15.07 -39.23 16.38
CA VAL A 11 -15.01 -37.79 16.66
C VAL A 11 -15.42 -37.49 18.11
N ARG A 12 -16.51 -38.11 18.59
CA ARG A 12 -16.98 -37.96 19.98
C ARG A 12 -15.99 -38.54 20.99
N GLU A 13 -15.47 -39.73 20.71
CA GLU A 13 -14.44 -40.38 21.54
C GLU A 13 -13.17 -39.54 21.64
N ASP A 14 -12.72 -38.93 20.54
CA ASP A 14 -11.54 -38.06 20.53
C ASP A 14 -11.79 -36.75 21.31
N ALA A 15 -12.98 -36.15 21.19
CA ALA A 15 -13.35 -34.96 21.95
C ALA A 15 -13.43 -35.25 23.47
N GLU A 16 -14.00 -36.39 23.86
CA GLU A 16 -14.01 -36.86 25.25
C GLU A 16 -12.60 -37.15 25.75
N SER A 17 -11.74 -37.76 24.92
CA SER A 17 -10.34 -38.03 25.26
C SER A 17 -9.59 -36.74 25.57
N ILE A 18 -9.77 -35.69 24.76
CA ILE A 18 -9.17 -34.37 24.99
C ILE A 18 -9.67 -33.76 26.30
N ALA A 19 -10.98 -33.81 26.56
CA ALA A 19 -11.58 -33.29 27.79
C ALA A 19 -11.09 -34.03 29.06
N GLN A 20 -10.77 -35.32 28.96
CA GLN A 20 -10.18 -36.08 30.05
C GLN A 20 -8.71 -35.72 30.27
N VAL A 21 -7.94 -35.63 29.19
CA VAL A 21 -6.51 -35.27 29.25
C VAL A 21 -6.34 -33.90 29.90
N THR A 22 -7.13 -32.90 29.51
CA THR A 22 -7.00 -31.52 30.03
C THR A 22 -7.36 -31.36 31.51
N ARG A 23 -8.15 -32.27 32.09
CA ARG A 23 -8.45 -32.29 33.53
C ARG A 23 -7.35 -32.96 34.37
N GLY A 24 -6.50 -33.78 33.76
CA GLY A 24 -5.49 -34.60 34.44
C GLY A 24 -4.04 -34.11 34.27
N LEU A 25 -3.83 -32.90 33.74
CA LEU A 25 -2.48 -32.40 33.46
C LEU A 25 -1.76 -31.95 34.73
N ASN A 26 -0.48 -32.29 34.84
CA ASN A 26 0.41 -31.83 35.90
C ASN A 26 0.88 -30.37 35.71
N PHE A 27 0.57 -29.77 34.56
CA PHE A 27 0.94 -28.39 34.21
C PHE A 27 -0.32 -27.54 33.95
N PRO A 28 -0.43 -26.34 34.54
CA PRO A 28 -1.60 -25.47 34.33
C PRO A 28 -1.56 -24.85 32.93
N LEU A 29 -2.36 -25.39 32.01
CA LEU A 29 -2.50 -24.84 30.65
C LEU A 29 -3.40 -23.60 30.56
N ALA A 30 -4.20 -23.32 31.60
CA ALA A 30 -5.16 -22.20 31.62
C ALA A 30 -4.57 -20.81 31.25
N PRO A 31 -3.32 -20.46 31.59
CA PRO A 31 -2.73 -19.18 31.20
C PRO A 31 -2.37 -19.08 29.72
N TYR A 32 -2.34 -20.21 28.99
CA TYR A 32 -1.78 -20.30 27.64
C TYR A 32 -2.76 -20.86 26.60
N LEU A 33 -3.83 -21.49 27.06
CA LEU A 33 -4.89 -22.05 26.24
C LEU A 33 -6.22 -21.51 26.75
N ASP A 34 -7.03 -20.94 25.86
CA ASP A 34 -8.38 -20.52 26.21
C ASP A 34 -9.23 -21.77 26.49
N GLN A 35 -9.41 -22.06 27.78
CA GLN A 35 -10.22 -23.19 28.23
C GLN A 35 -11.69 -23.02 27.84
N THR A 36 -12.15 -21.78 27.62
CA THR A 36 -13.50 -21.49 27.16
C THR A 36 -13.70 -22.02 25.74
N ASP A 37 -12.74 -21.75 24.86
CA ASP A 37 -12.78 -22.21 23.47
C ASP A 37 -12.62 -23.72 23.35
N LEU A 38 -11.75 -24.33 24.17
CA LEU A 38 -11.58 -25.78 24.20
C LEU A 38 -12.85 -26.49 24.68
N ASN A 39 -13.48 -25.99 25.75
CA ASN A 39 -14.74 -26.55 26.25
C ASN A 39 -15.88 -26.34 25.24
N ALA A 40 -15.97 -25.15 24.64
CA ALA A 40 -16.95 -24.87 23.60
C ALA A 40 -16.80 -25.80 22.38
N LEU A 41 -15.56 -26.15 22.01
CA LEU A 41 -15.29 -27.13 20.96
C LEU A 41 -15.77 -28.53 21.37
N CYS A 42 -15.44 -29.00 22.58
CA CYS A 42 -15.91 -30.30 23.08
C CYS A 42 -17.46 -30.36 23.16
N ASP A 43 -18.10 -29.27 23.55
CA ASP A 43 -19.56 -29.15 23.61
C ASP A 43 -20.19 -29.15 22.21
N ALA A 44 -19.59 -28.43 21.25
CA ALA A 44 -20.05 -28.39 19.86
C ALA A 44 -19.98 -29.75 19.18
N VAL A 45 -18.89 -30.50 19.41
CA VAL A 45 -18.69 -31.84 18.87
C VAL A 45 -19.63 -32.88 19.51
N SER A 46 -20.15 -32.58 20.70
CA SER A 46 -21.15 -33.41 21.39
C SER A 46 -22.58 -33.24 20.83
N LEU A 47 -22.82 -32.24 19.98
CA LEU A 47 -24.09 -32.04 19.29
C LEU A 47 -24.35 -33.12 18.22
N GLU A 48 -25.53 -33.06 17.61
CA GLU A 48 -25.86 -33.95 16.49
C GLU A 48 -25.00 -33.62 15.25
N PRO A 49 -24.60 -34.62 14.43
CA PRO A 49 -23.64 -34.43 13.34
C PRO A 49 -24.06 -33.45 12.24
N ASP A 50 -25.36 -33.18 12.10
CA ASP A 50 -25.92 -32.19 11.18
C ASP A 50 -25.74 -30.73 11.66
N GLN A 51 -25.36 -30.56 12.93
CA GLN A 51 -25.09 -29.25 13.54
C GLN A 51 -23.59 -28.92 13.58
N TRP A 52 -22.73 -29.84 13.13
CA TRP A 52 -21.29 -29.61 13.08
C TRP A 52 -20.94 -28.58 12.01
N ALA A 53 -20.25 -27.52 12.42
CA ALA A 53 -19.86 -26.46 11.50
C ALA A 53 -18.42 -26.67 10.99
N THR A 54 -18.16 -26.23 9.76
CA THR A 54 -16.79 -26.08 9.25
C THR A 54 -15.95 -25.15 10.13
N ASP A 55 -16.59 -24.22 10.85
CA ASP A 55 -15.95 -23.29 11.77
C ASP A 55 -15.34 -24.02 13.00
N ASP A 56 -15.86 -25.20 13.37
CA ASP A 56 -15.29 -26.01 14.46
C ASP A 56 -13.97 -26.67 14.06
N LEU A 57 -13.74 -26.96 12.76
CA LEU A 57 -12.41 -27.34 12.26
C LEU A 57 -11.41 -26.20 12.42
N GLU A 58 -11.85 -24.95 12.21
CA GLU A 58 -11.00 -23.78 12.38
C GLU A 58 -10.63 -23.58 13.86
N ARG A 59 -11.57 -23.80 14.78
CA ARG A 59 -11.32 -23.78 16.23
C ARG A 59 -10.30 -24.82 16.67
N ILE A 60 -10.40 -26.07 16.18
CA ILE A 60 -9.40 -27.12 16.46
C ILE A 60 -7.99 -26.67 16.02
N LEU A 61 -7.89 -26.04 14.85
CA LEU A 61 -6.61 -25.57 14.32
C LEU A 61 -6.02 -24.39 15.12
N LEU A 62 -6.85 -23.44 15.55
CA LEU A 62 -6.41 -22.31 16.38
C LEU A 62 -5.85 -22.77 17.73
N LEU A 63 -6.55 -23.69 18.39
CA LEU A 63 -6.10 -24.28 19.67
C LEU A 63 -4.79 -25.06 19.48
N ARG A 64 -4.67 -25.80 18.38
CA ARG A 64 -3.46 -26.56 18.06
C ARG A 64 -2.25 -25.65 17.78
N ASP A 65 -2.44 -24.60 17.00
CA ASP A 65 -1.37 -23.67 16.65
C ASP A 65 -0.85 -22.94 17.91
N GLY A 66 -1.76 -22.51 18.81
CA GLY A 66 -1.38 -21.95 20.11
C GLY A 66 -0.57 -22.92 20.98
N LEU A 67 -0.90 -24.21 20.98
CA LEU A 67 -0.13 -25.23 21.69
C LEU A 67 1.22 -25.54 21.06
N TYR A 68 1.35 -25.45 19.73
CA TYR A 68 2.65 -25.57 19.06
C TYR A 68 3.59 -24.41 19.41
N ASP A 69 3.07 -23.19 19.45
CA ASP A 69 3.84 -22.01 19.88
C ASP A 69 4.26 -22.12 21.36
N LEU A 70 3.36 -22.59 22.23
CA LEU A 70 3.68 -22.87 23.63
C LEU A 70 4.77 -23.94 23.77
N ARG A 71 4.67 -25.04 23.02
CA ARG A 71 5.67 -26.11 23.03
C ARG A 71 7.04 -25.61 22.61
N GLN A 72 7.11 -24.78 21.56
CA GLN A 72 8.36 -24.19 21.09
C GLN A 72 8.98 -23.28 22.16
N ASN A 73 8.16 -22.43 22.78
CA ASN A 73 8.60 -21.56 23.88
C ASN A 73 9.12 -22.34 25.10
N LEU A 74 8.51 -23.48 25.43
CA LEU A 74 8.96 -24.35 26.52
C LEU A 74 10.30 -25.02 26.20
N ARG A 75 10.51 -25.45 24.94
CA ARG A 75 11.79 -26.02 24.47
C ARG A 75 12.92 -25.00 24.46
N ASP A 76 12.64 -23.78 24.00
CA ASP A 76 13.65 -22.73 23.87
C ASP A 76 14.15 -22.23 25.24
N LYS A 77 13.30 -22.32 26.28
CA LYS A 77 13.67 -21.94 27.65
C LYS A 77 14.26 -23.08 28.47
N GLY A 78 14.06 -24.34 28.09
CA GLY A 78 14.57 -25.51 28.79
C GLY A 78 13.97 -25.73 30.19
N ASP A 79 12.88 -25.05 30.51
CA ASP A 79 12.48 -24.81 31.90
C ASP A 79 11.56 -25.89 32.51
N ASN A 80 10.91 -26.77 31.72
CA ASN A 80 10.04 -27.81 32.31
C ASN A 80 9.67 -28.97 31.35
N PRO A 81 10.31 -30.16 31.46
CA PRO A 81 9.99 -31.34 30.65
C PRO A 81 8.56 -31.90 30.87
N GLU A 82 8.00 -31.73 32.06
CA GLU A 82 6.64 -32.20 32.37
C GLU A 82 5.57 -31.31 31.72
N ALA A 83 5.87 -30.02 31.55
CA ALA A 83 5.03 -29.08 30.81
C ALA A 83 5.01 -29.41 29.31
N GLU A 84 6.18 -29.73 28.73
CA GLU A 84 6.28 -30.16 27.33
C GLU A 84 5.46 -31.44 27.09
N HIS A 85 5.58 -32.44 27.98
CA HIS A 85 4.81 -33.67 27.88
C HIS A 85 3.29 -33.44 27.98
N SER A 86 2.86 -32.55 28.87
CA SER A 86 1.45 -32.18 29.02
C SER A 86 0.90 -31.50 27.75
N VAL A 87 1.69 -30.63 27.11
CA VAL A 87 1.33 -29.98 25.84
C VAL A 87 1.27 -30.97 24.69
N ASP A 88 2.22 -31.90 24.59
CA ASP A 88 2.24 -32.93 23.55
C ASP A 88 1.06 -33.90 23.65
N GLN A 89 0.59 -34.22 24.85
CA GLN A 89 -0.61 -35.05 25.05
C GLN A 89 -1.87 -34.38 24.49
N VAL A 90 -2.05 -33.07 24.71
CA VAL A 90 -3.21 -32.33 24.20
C VAL A 90 -3.10 -32.12 22.69
N LEU A 91 -1.91 -31.82 22.17
CA LEU A 91 -1.65 -31.74 20.72
C LEU A 91 -1.99 -33.04 20.00
N GLY A 92 -1.56 -34.18 20.55
CA GLY A 92 -1.85 -35.49 19.99
C GLY A 92 -3.34 -35.87 20.03
N GLY A 93 -4.11 -35.31 20.97
CA GLY A 93 -5.57 -35.40 20.98
C GLY A 93 -6.20 -34.55 19.87
N LEU A 94 -5.83 -33.27 19.79
CA LEU A 94 -6.37 -32.33 18.79
C LEU A 94 -6.05 -32.74 17.35
N ASP A 95 -4.87 -33.29 17.08
CA ASP A 95 -4.51 -33.77 15.74
C ASP A 95 -5.36 -34.99 15.29
N ARG A 96 -5.73 -35.86 16.24
CA ARG A 96 -6.65 -36.98 15.97
C ARG A 96 -8.07 -36.49 15.72
N LEU A 97 -8.57 -35.63 16.62
CA LEU A 97 -9.88 -35.01 16.48
C LEU A 97 -10.01 -34.28 15.13
N TYR A 98 -8.99 -33.51 14.73
CA TYR A 98 -8.99 -32.81 13.44
C TYR A 98 -9.15 -33.78 12.26
N ALA A 99 -8.39 -34.88 12.26
CA ALA A 99 -8.38 -35.82 11.15
C ALA A 99 -9.70 -36.59 11.02
N ASP A 100 -10.29 -36.98 12.15
CA ASP A 100 -11.55 -37.71 12.15
C ASP A 100 -12.76 -36.77 11.94
N PHE A 101 -12.69 -35.52 12.39
CA PHE A 101 -13.73 -34.50 12.12
C PHE A 101 -13.75 -34.06 10.65
N ASP A 102 -12.60 -33.87 10.00
CA ASP A 102 -12.51 -33.58 8.55
C ASP A 102 -13.07 -34.74 7.70
N ARG A 103 -12.83 -36.00 8.10
CA ARG A 103 -13.41 -37.16 7.43
C ARG A 103 -14.93 -37.22 7.58
N ALA A 104 -15.43 -36.91 8.77
CA ALA A 104 -16.86 -36.92 9.06
C ALA A 104 -17.61 -35.83 8.28
N LEU A 105 -17.08 -34.60 8.23
CA LEU A 105 -17.66 -33.49 7.47
C LEU A 105 -17.72 -33.77 5.96
N ARG A 106 -16.67 -34.37 5.39
CA ARG A 106 -16.68 -34.75 3.97
C ARG A 106 -17.74 -35.78 3.62
N GLU A 107 -18.06 -36.69 4.54
CA GLU A 107 -19.11 -37.68 4.32
C GLU A 107 -20.52 -37.07 4.47
N LEU A 108 -20.68 -36.01 5.28
CA LEU A 108 -21.91 -35.21 5.37
C LEU A 108 -22.17 -34.43 4.07
N GLU A 109 -21.15 -33.79 3.49
CA GLU A 109 -21.26 -33.03 2.24
C GLU A 109 -21.45 -33.95 1.00
N ARG A 110 -21.09 -35.22 1.11
CA ARG A 110 -21.21 -36.21 0.02
C ARG A 110 -22.66 -36.46 -0.39
N SER A 111 -23.61 -36.43 0.55
CA SER A 111 -25.04 -36.58 0.23
C SER A 111 -25.57 -35.40 -0.59
N GLU A 112 -25.12 -34.18 -0.30
CA GLU A 112 -25.55 -32.98 -1.02
C GLU A 112 -24.97 -32.92 -2.45
N LEU A 113 -23.74 -33.41 -2.64
CA LEU A 113 -23.09 -33.53 -3.95
C LEU A 113 -23.79 -34.52 -4.89
N VAL A 114 -24.29 -35.64 -4.36
CA VAL A 114 -25.04 -36.63 -5.16
C VAL A 114 -26.39 -36.06 -5.61
N GLU A 115 -27.05 -35.28 -4.75
CA GLU A 115 -28.31 -34.60 -5.08
C GLU A 115 -28.12 -33.54 -6.18
N ALA A 116 -27.06 -32.73 -6.08
CA ALA A 116 -26.68 -31.74 -7.09
C ALA A 116 -26.31 -32.37 -8.45
N GLN A 117 -25.61 -33.50 -8.47
CA GLN A 117 -25.30 -34.24 -9.70
C GLN A 117 -26.54 -34.82 -10.37
N SER A 118 -27.51 -35.29 -9.59
CA SER A 118 -28.80 -35.77 -10.12
C SER A 118 -29.61 -34.65 -10.79
N HIS A 119 -29.47 -33.42 -10.29
CA HIS A 119 -30.14 -32.23 -10.84
C HIS A 119 -29.48 -31.76 -12.15
N LEU A 120 -28.14 -31.79 -12.24
CA LEU A 120 -27.39 -31.46 -13.46
C LEU A 120 -27.62 -32.46 -14.59
N THR A 121 -27.83 -33.73 -14.26
CA THR A 121 -28.08 -34.78 -15.26
C THR A 121 -29.44 -34.58 -15.95
N ARG A 122 -30.45 -34.12 -15.20
CA ARG A 122 -31.76 -33.73 -15.76
C ARG A 122 -31.71 -32.52 -16.70
N LEU A 123 -30.75 -31.61 -16.49
CA LEU A 123 -30.57 -30.42 -17.34
C LEU A 123 -29.84 -30.72 -18.65
N ARG A 124 -29.11 -31.85 -18.74
CA ARG A 124 -28.33 -32.24 -19.93
C ARG A 124 -29.14 -32.97 -21.02
N GLU A 125 -30.39 -33.35 -20.78
CA GLU A 125 -31.24 -34.08 -21.74
C GLU A 125 -32.03 -33.16 -22.73
N GLY A 126 -31.55 -31.94 -22.99
CA GLY A 126 -32.12 -31.03 -24.00
C GLY A 126 -32.03 -31.58 -25.46
N PRO A 127 -32.87 -31.05 -26.39
CA PRO A 127 -33.17 -31.71 -27.66
C PRO A 127 -31.99 -31.74 -28.64
N ARG A 128 -31.77 -32.92 -29.26
CA ARG A 128 -30.67 -33.20 -30.20
C ARG A 128 -30.95 -32.60 -31.59
N VAL A 129 -29.99 -31.83 -32.12
CA VAL A 129 -29.95 -31.39 -33.53
C VAL A 129 -28.94 -32.24 -34.32
N SER A 130 -29.29 -32.54 -35.58
CA SER A 130 -28.66 -33.50 -36.49
C SER A 130 -27.23 -33.10 -36.96
N SER A 131 -26.34 -34.10 -37.02
CA SER A 131 -24.90 -34.01 -37.25
C SER A 131 -24.45 -33.79 -38.70
N ALA A 132 -25.31 -33.26 -39.58
CA ALA A 132 -24.98 -33.04 -40.99
C ALA A 132 -24.55 -31.59 -41.35
N ALA A 133 -24.66 -30.65 -40.40
CA ALA A 133 -24.27 -29.25 -40.60
C ALA A 133 -22.83 -28.92 -40.12
N LEU A 134 -22.11 -29.90 -39.55
CA LEU A 134 -20.90 -29.66 -38.75
C LEU A 134 -19.57 -29.83 -39.50
N GLU A 135 -19.53 -30.25 -40.76
CA GLU A 135 -18.23 -30.40 -41.46
C GLU A 135 -17.55 -29.05 -41.77
N GLY A 136 -18.33 -27.97 -41.96
CA GLY A 136 -17.79 -26.61 -42.07
C GLY A 136 -17.36 -26.03 -40.71
N GLU A 137 -18.18 -26.24 -39.68
CA GLU A 137 -17.90 -25.74 -38.33
C GLU A 137 -16.75 -26.48 -37.62
N VAL A 138 -16.42 -27.71 -38.00
CA VAL A 138 -15.28 -28.46 -37.43
C VAL A 138 -13.92 -27.96 -37.96
N GLN A 139 -13.87 -27.35 -39.15
CA GLN A 139 -12.66 -26.65 -39.62
C GLN A 139 -12.50 -25.29 -38.94
N ASP A 140 -13.59 -24.57 -38.72
CA ASP A 140 -13.56 -23.32 -37.95
C ASP A 140 -13.26 -23.59 -36.46
N LEU A 141 -13.75 -24.67 -35.87
CA LEU A 141 -13.37 -25.13 -34.52
C LEU A 141 -11.90 -25.56 -34.42
N ARG A 142 -11.29 -26.09 -35.49
CA ARG A 142 -9.84 -26.39 -35.51
C ARG A 142 -8.97 -25.14 -35.62
N ALA A 143 -9.47 -24.07 -36.23
CA ALA A 143 -8.81 -22.77 -36.24
C ALA A 143 -9.03 -21.99 -34.93
N VAL A 144 -10.16 -22.22 -34.26
CA VAL A 144 -10.53 -21.62 -32.96
C VAL A 144 -9.96 -22.42 -31.76
N ALA A 145 -9.48 -23.64 -31.97
CA ALA A 145 -8.79 -24.46 -30.95
C ALA A 145 -7.38 -23.94 -30.57
N THR A 146 -7.20 -22.64 -30.50
CA THR A 146 -6.14 -21.99 -29.72
C THR A 146 -6.57 -21.97 -28.25
N GLU A 147 -6.86 -23.14 -27.69
CA GLU A 147 -7.33 -23.24 -26.32
C GLU A 147 -6.11 -23.29 -25.40
N VAL A 148 -5.96 -22.25 -24.58
CA VAL A 148 -5.10 -22.31 -23.39
C VAL A 148 -5.76 -23.32 -22.45
N LEU A 149 -5.30 -24.57 -22.49
CA LEU A 149 -5.77 -25.62 -21.59
C LEU A 149 -5.27 -25.25 -20.19
N THR A 150 -6.15 -24.61 -19.41
CA THR A 150 -5.90 -24.26 -18.02
C THR A 150 -6.48 -25.36 -17.15
N GLN A 151 -5.64 -26.29 -16.69
CA GLN A 151 -6.04 -27.24 -15.65
C GLN A 151 -5.78 -26.60 -14.29
N ALA A 152 -6.83 -26.04 -13.68
CA ALA A 152 -6.81 -25.54 -12.32
C ALA A 152 -7.27 -26.64 -11.36
N GLN A 153 -6.34 -27.20 -10.59
CA GLN A 153 -6.63 -28.08 -9.48
C GLN A 153 -6.64 -27.26 -8.19
N ILE A 154 -7.86 -26.97 -7.72
CA ILE A 154 -8.08 -26.16 -6.52
C ILE A 154 -8.45 -27.11 -5.38
N THR A 155 -7.64 -27.11 -4.33
CA THR A 155 -7.94 -27.77 -3.05
C THR A 155 -7.95 -26.73 -1.94
N GLN A 156 -8.46 -27.09 -0.75
CA GLN A 156 -8.44 -26.21 0.42
C GLN A 156 -7.02 -25.75 0.85
N ARG A 157 -5.97 -26.51 0.47
CA ARG A 157 -4.58 -26.26 0.87
C ARG A 157 -3.66 -25.92 -0.28
N SER A 158 -4.09 -26.07 -1.53
CA SER A 158 -3.27 -25.67 -2.67
C SER A 158 -4.09 -25.31 -3.89
N ILE A 159 -3.64 -24.27 -4.60
CA ILE A 159 -4.08 -23.93 -5.93
C ILE A 159 -2.94 -24.32 -6.88
N GLU A 160 -3.17 -25.31 -7.72
CA GLU A 160 -2.28 -25.66 -8.80
C GLU A 160 -2.91 -25.26 -10.13
N ILE A 161 -2.28 -24.32 -10.84
CA ILE A 161 -2.73 -23.89 -12.17
C ILE A 161 -1.66 -24.33 -13.16
N ASN A 162 -2.03 -25.30 -14.01
CA ASN A 162 -1.22 -25.74 -15.13
C ASN A 162 -1.77 -25.09 -16.41
N ILE A 163 -0.95 -24.28 -17.06
CA ILE A 163 -1.29 -23.57 -18.28
C ILE A 163 -0.51 -24.26 -19.42
N PHE A 164 -1.23 -24.96 -20.29
CA PHE A 164 -0.66 -25.59 -21.47
C PHE A 164 -0.99 -24.77 -22.71
N ARG A 165 0.02 -24.53 -23.54
CA ARG A 165 -0.15 -24.02 -24.91
C ARG A 165 0.25 -25.10 -25.90
N VAL A 166 -0.71 -25.58 -26.69
CA VAL A 166 -0.45 -26.51 -27.78
C VAL A 166 -0.32 -25.70 -29.07
N ASP A 167 0.91 -25.48 -29.52
CA ASP A 167 1.18 -24.83 -30.81
C ASP A 167 1.72 -25.87 -31.80
N HIS A 168 0.96 -26.15 -32.86
CA HIS A 168 1.38 -27.08 -33.93
C HIS A 168 2.00 -26.39 -35.15
N LEU A 169 2.11 -25.06 -35.17
CA LEU A 169 2.44 -24.32 -36.40
C LEU A 169 3.58 -23.30 -36.31
N ASN A 170 4.29 -23.17 -35.19
CA ASN A 170 5.45 -22.28 -35.10
C ASN A 170 6.66 -22.91 -34.39
N VAL A 171 7.75 -23.07 -35.14
CA VAL A 171 9.01 -23.70 -34.71
C VAL A 171 9.91 -22.73 -33.90
N ASN A 172 9.51 -21.47 -33.69
CA ASN A 172 10.40 -20.44 -33.09
C ASN A 172 9.89 -19.75 -31.80
N LEU A 173 8.90 -20.30 -31.11
CA LEU A 173 8.48 -19.82 -29.78
C LEU A 173 8.34 -21.00 -28.81
N GLU A 174 9.48 -21.57 -28.39
CA GLU A 174 9.55 -22.70 -27.46
C GLU A 174 9.33 -22.32 -25.97
N PHE A 175 9.13 -21.05 -25.62
CA PHE A 175 9.19 -20.60 -24.21
C PHE A 175 7.97 -20.94 -23.32
N LEU A 176 6.89 -21.51 -23.86
CA LEU A 176 5.62 -21.63 -23.12
C LEU A 176 5.01 -23.03 -23.17
N LYS A 177 5.83 -24.09 -23.14
CA LYS A 177 5.27 -25.44 -23.11
C LYS A 177 4.63 -25.83 -21.77
N ASN A 178 5.01 -25.25 -20.63
CA ASN A 178 4.41 -25.64 -19.33
C ASN A 178 4.55 -24.54 -18.26
N ALA A 179 3.57 -23.65 -18.07
CA ALA A 179 3.56 -22.77 -16.90
C ALA A 179 2.79 -23.42 -15.75
N LYS A 180 3.47 -23.63 -14.61
CA LYS A 180 2.92 -24.25 -13.41
C LYS A 180 3.00 -23.30 -12.24
N LEU A 181 1.85 -22.76 -11.82
CA LEU A 181 1.72 -22.01 -10.57
C LEU A 181 1.22 -22.95 -9.48
N ASN A 182 2.01 -23.16 -8.44
CA ASN A 182 1.64 -23.93 -7.27
C ASN A 182 1.65 -23.03 -6.04
N VAL A 183 0.47 -22.69 -5.55
CA VAL A 183 0.28 -21.97 -4.29
C VAL A 183 -0.09 -23.02 -3.25
N LYS A 184 0.76 -23.25 -2.26
CA LYS A 184 0.55 -24.23 -1.19
C LYS A 184 0.46 -23.53 0.16
N ARG A 185 -0.68 -23.64 0.84
CA ARG A 185 -0.87 -23.18 2.21
C ARG A 185 -0.08 -24.08 3.16
N LEU A 186 0.88 -23.50 3.89
CA LEU A 186 1.68 -24.17 4.91
C LEU A 186 1.08 -24.00 6.31
N SER A 187 0.39 -22.88 6.59
CA SER A 187 -0.38 -22.66 7.83
C SER A 187 -1.51 -21.63 7.61
N ALA A 188 -2.19 -21.19 8.68
CA ALA A 188 -3.26 -20.19 8.60
C ALA A 188 -2.82 -18.91 7.88
N SER A 189 -1.57 -18.52 8.13
CA SER A 189 -0.93 -17.32 7.62
C SER A 189 0.27 -17.61 6.71
N VAL A 190 0.79 -18.85 6.63
CA VAL A 190 1.98 -19.14 5.84
C VAL A 190 1.63 -19.80 4.51
N PHE A 191 2.12 -19.28 3.38
CA PHE A 191 1.90 -19.80 2.04
C PHE A 191 3.23 -19.97 1.31
N ASN A 192 3.38 -21.01 0.52
CA ASN A 192 4.50 -21.20 -0.38
C ASN A 192 3.97 -21.05 -1.82
N ILE A 193 4.44 -20.04 -2.53
CA ILE A 193 4.09 -19.84 -3.94
C ILE A 193 5.29 -20.22 -4.77
N LYS A 194 5.09 -21.15 -5.70
CA LYS A 194 6.10 -21.60 -6.67
C LYS A 194 5.54 -21.46 -8.08
N LEU A 195 6.14 -20.59 -8.88
CA LEU A 195 5.88 -20.48 -10.31
C LEU A 195 7.05 -21.10 -11.09
N SER A 196 6.74 -22.10 -11.89
CA SER A 196 7.70 -22.78 -12.76
C SER A 196 7.28 -22.58 -14.22
N LEU A 197 8.23 -22.27 -15.10
CA LEU A 197 8.07 -22.42 -16.54
C LEU A 197 8.95 -23.60 -16.97
N GLU A 198 8.34 -24.62 -17.54
CA GLU A 198 8.97 -25.90 -17.86
C GLU A 198 9.60 -26.58 -16.64
N GLN A 199 10.90 -26.86 -16.68
CA GLN A 199 11.68 -27.43 -15.57
C GLN A 199 12.34 -26.35 -14.69
N ASN A 200 12.24 -25.07 -15.07
CA ASN A 200 12.91 -23.98 -14.38
C ASN A 200 11.95 -23.25 -13.43
N VAL A 201 12.35 -23.14 -12.18
CA VAL A 201 11.64 -22.38 -11.15
C VAL A 201 12.00 -20.91 -11.31
N ILE A 202 11.03 -20.11 -11.76
CA ILE A 202 11.24 -18.67 -11.97
C ILE A 202 10.96 -17.90 -10.70
N PHE A 203 10.05 -18.43 -9.88
CA PHE A 203 9.72 -17.82 -8.60
C PHE A 203 9.38 -18.89 -7.58
N GLN A 204 9.96 -18.78 -6.39
CA GLN A 204 9.60 -19.61 -5.24
C GLN A 204 9.78 -18.78 -3.97
N GLY A 205 8.70 -18.60 -3.22
CA GLY A 205 8.70 -17.79 -1.99
C GLY A 205 7.77 -18.35 -0.94
N ILE A 206 8.16 -18.20 0.33
CA ILE A 206 7.31 -18.54 1.49
C ILE A 206 6.87 -17.23 2.15
N PHE A 207 5.56 -17.00 2.21
CA PHE A 207 4.89 -15.80 2.69
C PHE A 207 4.28 -16.08 4.06
N ARG A 208 4.45 -15.20 5.05
CA ARG A 208 3.86 -15.35 6.40
C ARG A 208 2.99 -14.13 6.76
N PHE A 209 1.67 -14.27 6.68
CA PHE A 209 0.64 -13.25 6.94
C PHE A 209 0.49 -12.82 8.42
N LEU A 210 1.36 -13.27 9.33
CA LEU A 210 1.31 -12.81 10.73
C LEU A 210 2.28 -11.67 11.05
N ASN A 211 3.27 -11.36 10.21
CA ASN A 211 4.21 -10.25 10.47
C ASN A 211 4.87 -9.64 9.21
N ASP A 212 4.79 -10.28 8.04
CA ASP A 212 5.19 -9.64 6.79
C ASP A 212 3.93 -9.11 6.10
N GLY A 213 3.87 -7.79 5.93
CA GLY A 213 2.69 -7.10 5.45
C GLY A 213 2.14 -7.74 4.19
N ALA A 214 0.84 -8.04 4.21
CA ALA A 214 0.07 -8.48 3.03
C ALA A 214 0.35 -7.60 1.80
N ASP A 215 0.72 -6.34 2.01
CA ASP A 215 1.08 -5.36 1.00
C ASP A 215 2.39 -5.65 0.27
N ARG A 216 3.40 -6.26 0.91
CA ARG A 216 4.62 -6.71 0.21
C ARG A 216 4.31 -7.89 -0.71
N VAL A 217 3.47 -8.80 -0.23
CA VAL A 217 2.97 -9.95 -1.00
C VAL A 217 2.11 -9.48 -2.18
N LEU A 218 1.23 -8.51 -1.96
CA LEU A 218 0.41 -7.90 -3.01
C LEU A 218 1.26 -7.07 -3.98
N ALA A 219 2.31 -6.40 -3.54
CA ALA A 219 3.23 -5.66 -4.40
C ALA A 219 4.09 -6.59 -5.28
N GLU A 220 4.58 -7.70 -4.73
CA GLU A 220 5.32 -8.73 -5.48
C GLU A 220 4.39 -9.47 -6.47
N LEU A 221 3.16 -9.79 -6.06
CA LEU A 221 2.14 -10.38 -6.95
C LEU A 221 1.65 -9.38 -8.01
N ALA A 222 1.54 -8.10 -7.70
CA ALA A 222 1.18 -7.06 -8.68
C ALA A 222 2.33 -6.74 -9.64
N ALA A 223 3.59 -6.87 -9.21
CA ALA A 223 4.76 -6.78 -10.08
C ALA A 223 4.80 -7.97 -11.06
N LEU A 224 4.52 -9.18 -10.58
CA LEU A 224 4.36 -10.38 -11.39
C LEU A 224 3.18 -10.26 -12.36
N GLY A 225 2.03 -9.75 -11.89
CA GLY A 225 0.84 -9.48 -12.70
C GLY A 225 1.14 -8.51 -13.85
N ARG A 226 1.87 -7.42 -13.59
CA ARG A 226 2.30 -6.47 -14.63
C ARG A 226 3.28 -7.06 -15.64
N GLN A 227 4.18 -7.95 -15.22
CA GLN A 227 5.04 -8.69 -16.15
C GLN A 227 4.25 -9.67 -17.02
N LEU A 228 3.25 -10.35 -16.46
CA LEU A 228 2.37 -11.28 -17.19
C LEU A 228 1.40 -10.55 -18.14
N GLN A 229 0.84 -9.42 -17.72
CA GLN A 229 -0.09 -8.61 -18.51
C GLN A 229 0.59 -7.99 -19.75
N LYS A 230 1.88 -7.67 -19.63
CA LYS A 230 2.73 -7.26 -20.77
C LYS A 230 2.92 -8.38 -21.80
N VAL A 231 2.72 -9.65 -21.40
CA VAL A 231 2.89 -10.85 -22.24
C VAL A 231 1.54 -11.37 -22.77
N TYR A 232 0.43 -11.11 -22.08
CA TYR A 232 -0.88 -11.69 -22.38
C TYR A 232 -1.96 -10.63 -22.67
N ALA A 233 -1.97 -10.10 -23.88
CA ALA A 233 -3.00 -9.18 -24.39
C ALA A 233 -4.31 -9.88 -24.82
N GLN A 234 -4.53 -11.15 -24.44
CA GLN A 234 -5.70 -11.95 -24.83
C GLN A 234 -6.34 -12.64 -23.60
N SER A 235 -6.61 -11.90 -22.54
CA SER A 235 -7.06 -12.39 -21.21
C SER A 235 -8.58 -12.49 -21.02
N LYS A 236 -9.39 -12.20 -22.05
CA LYS A 236 -10.83 -11.94 -21.89
C LYS A 236 -11.63 -13.16 -21.41
N ASP A 237 -11.28 -14.36 -21.87
CA ASP A 237 -11.99 -15.59 -21.51
C ASP A 237 -11.60 -16.11 -20.12
N PHE A 238 -10.34 -15.93 -19.73
CA PHE A 238 -9.82 -16.27 -18.39
C PHE A 238 -10.48 -15.43 -17.27
N LEU A 239 -10.73 -14.15 -17.54
CA LEU A 239 -11.42 -13.24 -16.62
C LEU A 239 -12.88 -13.62 -16.39
N ALA A 240 -13.55 -14.14 -17.41
CA ALA A 240 -14.93 -14.59 -17.32
C ALA A 240 -15.06 -15.82 -16.41
N GLU A 241 -14.10 -16.75 -16.45
CA GLU A 241 -14.05 -17.91 -15.56
C GLU A 241 -13.67 -17.55 -14.12
N LEU A 242 -12.72 -16.63 -13.94
CA LEU A 242 -12.36 -16.11 -12.62
C LEU A 242 -13.54 -15.40 -11.94
N SER A 243 -14.30 -14.63 -12.70
CA SER A 243 -15.46 -13.89 -12.17
C SER A 243 -16.53 -14.85 -11.62
N LYS A 244 -16.79 -15.97 -12.32
CA LYS A 244 -17.68 -17.04 -11.82
C LYS A 244 -17.16 -17.70 -10.54
N LEU A 245 -15.84 -17.88 -10.42
CA LEU A 245 -15.18 -18.37 -9.19
C LEU A 245 -15.27 -17.37 -8.02
N SER A 246 -15.33 -16.06 -8.32
CA SER A 246 -15.60 -15.02 -7.31
C SER A 246 -17.03 -15.11 -6.77
N GLU A 247 -18.00 -15.43 -7.61
CA GLU A 247 -19.40 -15.52 -7.19
C GLU A 247 -19.65 -16.77 -6.35
N THR A 248 -19.00 -17.89 -6.71
CA THR A 248 -19.26 -19.22 -6.15
C THR A 248 -18.26 -19.68 -5.08
N GLY A 249 -17.08 -19.08 -4.98
CA GLY A 249 -16.03 -19.51 -4.05
C GLY A 249 -16.16 -18.96 -2.62
N GLY A 250 -15.48 -19.60 -1.66
CA GLY A 250 -15.37 -19.10 -0.27
C GLY A 250 -14.55 -17.80 -0.18
N ARG A 251 -14.48 -17.18 1.02
CA ARG A 251 -13.82 -15.87 1.24
C ARG A 251 -12.43 -15.75 0.60
N PHE A 252 -11.62 -16.80 0.68
CA PHE A 252 -10.28 -16.85 0.08
C PHE A 252 -10.33 -16.82 -1.46
N THR A 253 -11.18 -17.65 -2.07
CA THR A 253 -11.38 -17.67 -3.53
C THR A 253 -11.94 -16.36 -4.05
N ARG A 254 -12.82 -15.69 -3.27
CA ARG A 254 -13.32 -14.34 -3.56
C ARG A 254 -12.23 -13.28 -3.53
N LEU A 255 -11.39 -13.30 -2.50
CA LEU A 255 -10.26 -12.38 -2.37
C LEU A 255 -9.27 -12.56 -3.51
N VAL A 256 -8.89 -13.80 -3.82
CA VAL A 256 -7.96 -14.10 -4.91
C VAL A 256 -8.57 -13.77 -6.27
N SER A 257 -9.84 -14.13 -6.51
CA SER A 257 -10.51 -13.79 -7.76
C SER A 257 -10.70 -12.28 -7.93
N SER A 258 -11.16 -11.55 -6.90
CA SER A 258 -11.29 -10.08 -6.97
C SER A 258 -9.95 -9.38 -7.19
N PHE A 259 -8.87 -9.90 -6.60
CA PHE A 259 -7.50 -9.44 -6.87
C PHE A 259 -7.11 -9.70 -8.32
N LEU A 260 -7.32 -10.91 -8.83
CA LEU A 260 -7.00 -11.27 -10.22
C LEU A 260 -7.85 -10.47 -11.21
N THR A 261 -9.15 -10.25 -10.96
CA THR A 261 -10.02 -9.43 -11.79
C THR A 261 -9.61 -7.96 -11.75
N ARG A 262 -9.16 -7.43 -10.60
CA ARG A 262 -8.63 -6.05 -10.51
C ARG A 262 -7.29 -5.89 -11.23
N VAL A 263 -6.46 -6.93 -11.23
CA VAL A 263 -5.14 -6.92 -11.87
C VAL A 263 -5.22 -7.14 -13.37
N PHE A 264 -6.11 -8.05 -13.81
CA PHE A 264 -6.20 -8.49 -15.21
C PHE A 264 -7.43 -7.97 -15.96
N GLY A 265 -8.46 -7.47 -15.26
CA GLY A 265 -9.69 -6.97 -15.86
C GLY A 265 -9.50 -5.67 -16.63
N ASP A 266 -10.44 -5.37 -17.54
CA ASP A 266 -10.50 -4.06 -18.17
C ASP A 266 -10.59 -3.00 -17.06
N GLN A 267 -9.60 -2.09 -17.01
CA GLN A 267 -9.61 -1.00 -16.05
C GLN A 267 -10.94 -0.25 -16.20
N PRO A 268 -11.70 0.02 -15.11
CA PRO A 268 -12.84 0.90 -15.22
C PRO A 268 -12.35 2.21 -15.85
N THR A 269 -12.96 2.61 -16.96
CA THR A 269 -12.64 3.88 -17.59
C THR A 269 -12.84 4.96 -16.54
N PRO A 270 -11.86 5.84 -16.27
CA PRO A 270 -12.02 6.85 -15.26
C PRO A 270 -13.25 7.69 -15.60
N GLU A 271 -14.17 7.85 -14.65
CA GLU A 271 -15.38 8.68 -14.86
C GLU A 271 -15.01 10.17 -15.02
N MET A 272 -13.79 10.53 -14.63
CA MET A 272 -13.27 11.89 -14.57
C MET A 272 -11.85 11.97 -15.10
N ALA A 273 -11.56 12.98 -15.93
CA ALA A 273 -10.22 13.35 -16.34
C ALA A 273 -9.88 14.76 -15.81
N ILE A 274 -8.59 15.03 -15.61
CA ILE A 274 -8.07 16.35 -15.25
C ILE A 274 -7.20 16.86 -16.40
N ASP A 275 -7.64 17.97 -16.99
CA ASP A 275 -6.92 18.68 -18.04
C ASP A 275 -5.87 19.59 -17.39
N LEU A 276 -4.60 19.19 -17.46
CA LEU A 276 -3.45 19.97 -17.00
C LEU A 276 -2.86 20.75 -18.17
N LYS A 277 -2.89 22.08 -18.09
CA LYS A 277 -2.38 22.98 -19.15
C LYS A 277 -1.35 23.95 -18.61
N GLN A 278 -0.12 23.84 -19.11
CA GLN A 278 0.91 24.84 -18.86
C GLN A 278 0.57 26.14 -19.57
N GLN A 279 0.40 27.22 -18.81
CA GLN A 279 0.07 28.55 -19.32
C GLN A 279 1.32 29.34 -19.66
N THR A 280 2.29 29.36 -18.74
CA THR A 280 3.55 30.07 -18.92
C THR A 280 4.67 29.40 -18.12
N ALA A 281 5.91 29.64 -18.54
CA ALA A 281 7.11 29.15 -17.86
C ALA A 281 8.14 30.28 -17.78
N LEU A 282 8.87 30.34 -16.66
CA LEU A 282 9.92 31.32 -16.42
C LEU A 282 11.26 30.62 -16.25
N SER A 283 12.31 31.27 -16.75
CA SER A 283 13.70 30.83 -16.54
C SER A 283 14.29 31.55 -15.35
N SER A 284 14.93 30.79 -14.47
CA SER A 284 15.68 31.31 -13.32
C SER A 284 16.71 30.29 -12.86
N SER A 285 17.56 30.65 -11.89
CA SER A 285 18.39 29.66 -11.19
C SER A 285 17.52 28.56 -10.56
N PRO A 286 18.10 27.41 -10.17
CA PRO A 286 17.33 26.33 -9.56
C PRO A 286 16.57 26.81 -8.32
N ILE A 287 15.26 26.57 -8.32
CA ILE A 287 14.36 26.88 -7.19
C ILE A 287 14.20 25.61 -6.37
N LEU A 288 14.38 25.71 -5.06
CA LEU A 288 14.37 24.57 -4.14
C LEU A 288 13.12 24.55 -3.27
N CYS A 289 12.56 25.72 -2.97
CA CYS A 289 11.39 25.85 -2.13
C CYS A 289 10.55 27.06 -2.54
N GLY A 290 9.33 27.10 -2.03
CA GLY A 290 8.47 28.24 -2.17
C GLY A 290 7.28 28.18 -1.23
N THR A 291 6.72 29.35 -0.95
CA THR A 291 5.58 29.51 -0.04
C THR A 291 4.66 30.62 -0.52
N LEU A 292 3.38 30.54 -0.15
CA LEU A 292 2.37 31.55 -0.48
C LEU A 292 2.34 32.62 0.62
N VAL A 293 2.79 33.82 0.30
CA VAL A 293 2.89 34.99 1.21
C VAL A 293 1.53 35.60 1.51
N ARG A 294 0.71 35.77 0.47
CA ARG A 294 -0.68 36.26 0.51
C ARG A 294 -1.45 35.50 -0.56
N ASP A 295 -2.78 35.57 -0.56
CA ASP A 295 -3.68 34.83 -1.47
C ASP A 295 -3.19 34.69 -2.92
N LYS A 296 -2.49 35.70 -3.44
CA LYS A 296 -1.99 35.72 -4.83
C LYS A 296 -0.49 35.96 -4.97
N LEU A 297 0.27 36.10 -3.88
CA LEU A 297 1.70 36.35 -3.94
C LEU A 297 2.46 35.15 -3.40
N ALA A 298 3.36 34.59 -4.20
CA ALA A 298 4.22 33.49 -3.82
C ALA A 298 5.69 33.93 -3.80
N THR A 299 6.42 33.52 -2.77
CA THR A 299 7.86 33.69 -2.70
C THR A 299 8.51 32.35 -3.05
N LEU A 300 9.34 32.34 -4.08
CA LEU A 300 10.17 31.20 -4.47
C LEU A 300 11.62 31.48 -4.09
N CYS A 301 12.28 30.47 -3.55
CA CYS A 301 13.66 30.57 -3.07
C CYS A 301 14.51 29.39 -3.56
N GLY A 302 15.80 29.60 -3.68
CA GLY A 302 16.67 28.51 -4.12
C GLY A 302 18.16 28.83 -4.08
N ARG A 303 18.85 28.34 -5.11
CA ARG A 303 20.31 28.36 -5.19
C ARG A 303 20.87 29.79 -5.16
N ASP A 304 22.03 29.95 -4.53
CA ASP A 304 22.79 31.21 -4.39
C ASP A 304 21.97 32.33 -3.71
N GLY A 305 21.03 31.93 -2.84
CA GLY A 305 20.13 32.83 -2.10
C GLY A 305 19.13 33.55 -2.98
N THR A 306 18.83 33.01 -4.17
CA THR A 306 17.83 33.59 -5.06
C THR A 306 16.47 33.62 -4.38
N ARG A 307 15.84 34.80 -4.37
CA ARG A 307 14.50 35.06 -3.86
C ARG A 307 13.69 35.73 -4.97
N LEU A 308 12.56 35.15 -5.34
CA LEU A 308 11.66 35.65 -6.36
C LEU A 308 10.29 35.84 -5.75
N LEU A 309 9.74 37.05 -5.85
CA LEU A 309 8.35 37.33 -5.50
C LEU A 309 7.53 37.28 -6.78
N LEU A 310 6.55 36.38 -6.82
CA LEU A 310 5.69 36.15 -7.97
C LEU A 310 4.24 36.51 -7.64
N ASP A 311 3.57 37.17 -8.58
CA ASP A 311 2.13 37.29 -8.56
C ASP A 311 1.54 36.12 -9.35
N THR A 312 0.86 35.23 -8.63
CA THR A 312 0.23 34.03 -9.16
C THR A 312 -1.02 34.34 -9.99
N SER A 313 -1.61 35.53 -9.83
CA SER A 313 -2.78 35.97 -10.58
C SER A 313 -2.41 36.46 -11.98
N THR A 314 -1.35 37.27 -12.08
CA THR A 314 -0.81 37.78 -13.34
C THR A 314 0.27 36.89 -13.95
N MET A 315 0.74 35.88 -13.21
CA MET A 315 1.82 34.95 -13.57
C MET A 315 3.14 35.66 -13.88
N ARG A 316 3.46 36.72 -13.12
CA ARG A 316 4.61 37.60 -13.37
C ARG A 316 5.50 37.72 -12.14
N LEU A 317 6.78 37.99 -12.42
CA LEU A 317 7.76 38.39 -11.42
C LEU A 317 7.48 39.82 -10.98
N VAL A 318 7.36 39.99 -9.65
CA VAL A 318 7.12 41.27 -8.97
C VAL A 318 8.43 41.85 -8.47
N ASP A 319 9.25 41.05 -7.79
CA ASP A 319 10.57 41.47 -7.30
C ASP A 319 11.54 40.27 -7.28
N GLN A 320 12.84 40.59 -7.28
CA GLN A 320 13.92 39.64 -7.17
C GLN A 320 15.03 40.17 -6.26
N ALA A 321 15.52 39.31 -5.37
CA ALA A 321 16.64 39.59 -4.49
C ALA A 321 17.59 38.38 -4.38
N LYS A 322 18.78 38.60 -3.82
CA LYS A 322 19.75 37.54 -3.47
C LYS A 322 20.29 37.73 -2.05
N SER A 323 20.50 36.64 -1.32
CA SER A 323 21.11 36.64 0.03
C SER A 323 22.44 35.88 0.12
N GLY A 324 22.90 35.24 -0.97
CA GLY A 324 24.20 34.56 -1.07
C GLY A 324 24.18 33.09 -0.63
N ASP A 325 23.44 32.75 0.42
CA ASP A 325 23.35 31.38 0.94
C ASP A 325 22.22 30.60 0.26
N THR A 326 22.41 29.31 -0.01
CA THR A 326 21.35 28.50 -0.64
C THR A 326 20.18 28.33 0.32
N ILE A 327 18.98 28.68 -0.12
CA ILE A 327 17.75 28.56 0.66
C ILE A 327 17.09 27.21 0.35
N ASN A 328 17.06 26.32 1.33
CA ASN A 328 16.57 24.95 1.22
C ASN A 328 15.06 24.84 1.42
N ASP A 329 14.51 25.60 2.36
CA ASP A 329 13.08 25.63 2.65
C ASP A 329 12.65 27.03 3.10
N ALA A 330 11.39 27.39 2.88
CA ALA A 330 10.87 28.70 3.24
C ALA A 330 9.38 28.62 3.61
N VAL A 331 8.99 29.37 4.64
CA VAL A 331 7.61 29.46 5.12
C VAL A 331 7.31 30.90 5.53
N VAL A 332 6.06 31.31 5.36
CA VAL A 332 5.59 32.62 5.84
C VAL A 332 5.51 32.60 7.35
N PHE A 333 6.00 33.65 7.97
CA PHE A 333 5.94 33.89 9.41
C PHE A 333 5.64 35.36 9.62
N GLU A 334 4.38 35.68 9.95
CA GLU A 334 3.89 37.07 10.04
C GLU A 334 4.12 37.83 8.70
N ASP A 335 4.60 39.07 8.76
CA ASP A 335 5.06 39.86 7.61
C ASP A 335 6.44 39.42 7.05
N TRP A 336 7.01 38.33 7.58
CA TRP A 336 8.32 37.80 7.23
C TRP A 336 8.22 36.46 6.50
N VAL A 337 9.33 36.06 5.89
CA VAL A 337 9.56 34.71 5.41
C VAL A 337 10.72 34.15 6.20
N ALA A 338 10.45 33.03 6.88
CA ALA A 338 11.45 32.23 7.56
C ALA A 338 12.07 31.24 6.57
N ALA A 339 13.37 31.36 6.35
CA ALA A 339 14.12 30.60 5.36
C ALA A 339 15.22 29.79 6.02
N GLY A 340 15.16 28.48 5.80
CA GLY A 340 16.21 27.54 6.17
C GLY A 340 17.30 27.57 5.12
N THR A 341 18.51 27.94 5.50
CA THR A 341 19.65 28.05 4.59
C THR A 341 20.74 27.04 4.93
N THR A 342 21.74 26.94 4.07
CA THR A 342 22.96 26.17 4.35
C THR A 342 23.75 26.66 5.57
N GLU A 343 23.56 27.92 5.97
CA GLU A 343 24.29 28.57 7.07
C GLU A 343 23.43 28.84 8.31
N GLY A 344 22.14 28.51 8.30
CA GLY A 344 21.24 28.68 9.44
C GLY A 344 19.84 29.19 9.03
N LEU A 345 19.09 29.65 10.02
CA LEU A 345 17.79 30.31 9.81
C LEU A 345 17.99 31.80 9.48
N GLU A 346 17.35 32.25 8.40
CA GLU A 346 17.29 33.66 7.98
C GLU A 346 15.83 34.10 7.92
N LEU A 347 15.50 35.26 8.49
CA LEU A 347 14.23 35.93 8.28
C LEU A 347 14.43 37.11 7.33
N PHE A 348 13.55 37.26 6.36
CA PHE A 348 13.49 38.46 5.52
C PHE A 348 12.05 38.90 5.30
N PRO A 349 11.81 40.20 5.00
CA PRO A 349 10.47 40.69 4.75
C PRO A 349 9.81 39.95 3.60
N SER A 350 8.54 39.62 3.75
CA SER A 350 7.76 38.97 2.73
C SER A 350 7.55 39.84 1.48
N ILE A 351 7.56 41.17 1.64
CA ILE A 351 7.49 42.17 0.59
C ILE A 351 8.51 43.27 0.88
N GLY A 352 9.26 43.68 -0.15
CA GLY A 352 10.22 44.77 -0.08
C GLY A 352 11.64 44.33 0.30
N ARG A 353 12.53 45.32 0.47
CA ARG A 353 13.99 45.11 0.62
C ARG A 353 14.52 45.64 1.95
N VAL A 354 13.96 45.20 3.07
CA VAL A 354 14.53 45.49 4.41
C VAL A 354 15.67 44.51 4.72
N VAL A 355 16.49 44.88 5.69
CA VAL A 355 17.58 44.08 6.27
C VAL A 355 17.05 42.70 6.72
N SER A 356 17.73 41.62 6.32
CA SER A 356 17.43 40.29 6.83
C SER A 356 18.01 40.09 8.23
N GLU A 357 17.28 39.35 9.06
CA GLU A 357 17.73 38.90 10.37
C GLU A 357 18.23 37.46 10.25
N ARG A 358 19.33 37.13 10.94
CA ARG A 358 19.87 35.76 10.94
C ARG A 358 19.90 35.23 12.35
N ALA A 359 19.59 33.94 12.49
CA ALA A 359 19.79 33.25 13.75
C ALA A 359 21.29 33.24 14.11
N PRO A 360 21.62 33.32 15.40
CA PRO A 360 23.01 33.37 15.87
C PRO A 360 23.78 32.05 15.65
N TYR A 361 23.07 30.96 15.37
CA TYR A 361 23.64 29.62 15.24
C TYR A 361 23.76 29.22 13.77
N ARG A 362 24.93 28.68 13.40
CA ARG A 362 25.16 28.16 12.06
C ARG A 362 24.87 26.67 11.99
N GLU A 363 23.92 26.30 11.15
CA GLU A 363 23.63 24.91 10.82
C GLU A 363 22.97 24.80 9.45
N ASN A 364 23.06 23.62 8.84
CA ASN A 364 22.39 23.36 7.58
C ASN A 364 20.91 23.07 7.84
N VAL A 365 20.07 24.11 7.77
CA VAL A 365 18.62 24.02 7.93
C VAL A 365 18.01 23.60 6.59
N VAL A 366 17.34 22.46 6.59
CA VAL A 366 16.79 21.83 5.38
C VAL A 366 15.28 21.85 5.31
N ALA A 367 14.61 22.11 6.44
CA ALA A 367 13.16 22.20 6.50
C ALA A 367 12.73 23.27 7.51
N VAL A 368 11.65 23.99 7.21
CA VAL A 368 11.09 25.03 8.09
C VAL A 368 9.58 24.92 8.13
N ALA A 369 8.98 25.08 9.30
CA ALA A 369 7.54 25.19 9.50
C ALA A 369 7.23 26.30 10.51
N VAL A 370 5.98 26.78 10.54
CA VAL A 370 5.47 27.63 11.61
C VAL A 370 4.40 26.85 12.34
N MET A 371 4.49 26.81 13.67
CA MET A 371 3.50 26.20 14.54
C MET A 371 2.91 27.28 15.44
N PRO A 372 1.59 27.27 15.73
CA PRO A 372 0.98 28.18 16.70
C PRO A 372 1.26 27.72 18.14
N TRP A 373 2.50 27.36 18.42
CA TRP A 373 3.02 27.04 19.74
C TRP A 373 3.46 28.33 20.43
N GLY A 374 3.42 28.37 21.77
CA GLY A 374 3.72 29.58 22.54
C GLY A 374 2.53 30.52 22.79
N ALA A 375 2.73 31.47 23.70
CA ALA A 375 1.67 32.33 24.27
C ALA A 375 1.42 33.63 23.47
N LEU A 376 2.27 33.97 22.50
CA LEU A 376 2.16 35.19 21.68
C LEU A 376 1.63 34.88 20.28
N SER A 377 0.89 35.85 19.71
CA SER A 377 -0.28 35.65 18.85
C SER A 377 -0.06 35.13 17.42
N GLU A 378 1.16 34.82 16.98
CA GLU A 378 1.40 34.39 15.59
C GLU A 378 2.23 33.09 15.45
N GLY A 379 2.64 32.51 16.58
CA GLY A 379 3.32 31.21 16.63
C GLY A 379 4.84 31.30 16.63
N GLU A 380 5.49 30.15 16.47
CA GLU A 380 6.94 29.98 16.51
C GLU A 380 7.44 29.32 15.22
N VAL A 381 8.68 29.67 14.85
CA VAL A 381 9.36 29.05 13.70
C VAL A 381 10.06 27.78 14.16
N ILE A 382 9.77 26.67 13.49
CA ILE A 382 10.41 25.39 13.73
C ILE A 382 11.35 25.06 12.58
N THR A 383 12.60 24.74 12.89
CA THR A 383 13.61 24.37 11.90
C THR A 383 14.05 22.95 12.10
N GLY A 384 14.17 22.21 10.99
CA GLY A 384 14.79 20.89 10.94
C GLY A 384 16.14 20.95 10.24
N SER A 385 17.18 20.49 10.91
CA SER A 385 18.53 20.46 10.36
C SER A 385 18.81 19.16 9.60
N ARG A 386 19.81 19.21 8.71
CA ARG A 386 20.27 18.03 7.96
C ARG A 386 20.73 16.90 8.88
N ASP A 387 21.21 17.21 10.07
CA ASP A 387 21.65 16.21 11.04
C ASP A 387 20.50 15.53 11.79
N GLY A 388 19.27 16.06 11.69
CA GLY A 388 18.09 15.53 12.38
C GLY A 388 17.73 16.22 13.70
N THR A 389 18.26 17.42 13.93
CA THR A 389 17.90 18.28 15.09
C THR A 389 16.72 19.17 14.72
N LEU A 390 15.71 19.23 15.60
CA LEU A 390 14.67 20.24 15.58
C LEU A 390 15.03 21.38 16.51
N ARG A 391 14.68 22.61 16.12
CA ARG A 391 14.74 23.79 16.99
C ARG A 391 13.47 24.62 16.89
N ARG A 392 13.05 25.15 18.02
CA ARG A 392 11.98 26.15 18.15
C ARG A 392 12.60 27.53 18.29
N TRP A 393 12.08 28.47 17.53
CA TRP A 393 12.51 29.86 17.51
C TRP A 393 11.31 30.76 17.76
N GLU A 394 11.51 31.72 18.65
CA GLU A 394 10.55 32.79 18.91
C GLU A 394 11.13 34.10 18.40
N LYS A 395 10.26 34.93 17.81
CA LYS A 395 10.59 36.29 17.41
C LYS A 395 9.82 37.27 18.30
N VAL A 396 10.51 37.84 19.27
CA VAL A 396 9.97 38.95 20.08
C VAL A 396 10.56 40.27 19.57
N ALA A 397 11.86 40.48 19.83
CA ALA A 397 12.63 41.60 19.28
C ALA A 397 13.73 41.13 18.32
N ASN A 398 14.29 39.95 18.59
CA ASN A 398 15.24 39.24 17.75
C ASN A 398 14.87 37.75 17.74
N LEU A 399 15.35 37.01 16.74
CA LEU A 399 15.31 35.56 16.74
C LEU A 399 16.05 35.00 17.96
N SER A 400 15.33 34.28 18.81
CA SER A 400 15.90 33.57 19.95
C SER A 400 15.46 32.12 19.96
N GLN A 401 16.37 31.23 20.35
CA GLN A 401 16.07 29.80 20.44
C GLN A 401 15.32 29.52 21.74
N VAL A 402 14.15 28.90 21.63
CA VAL A 402 13.34 28.46 22.77
C VAL A 402 13.76 27.06 23.21
N ARG A 403 13.87 26.12 22.25
CA ARG A 403 14.19 24.71 22.52
C ARG A 403 14.90 24.06 21.34
N SER A 404 15.64 22.99 21.62
CA SER A 404 16.20 22.11 20.60
C SER A 404 16.16 20.65 21.04
N ALA A 405 15.87 19.72 20.12
CA ALA A 405 15.86 18.29 20.38
C ALA A 405 16.37 17.50 19.18
N LYS A 406 17.10 16.40 19.45
CA LYS A 406 17.53 15.45 18.41
C LYS A 406 16.45 14.40 18.22
N VAL A 407 15.71 14.44 17.11
CA VAL A 407 14.58 13.54 16.88
C VAL A 407 14.86 12.43 15.87
N SER A 408 15.83 12.65 14.98
CA SER A 408 16.25 11.68 13.97
C SER A 408 17.71 11.87 13.54
N ARG A 409 18.15 11.10 12.53
CA ARG A 409 19.48 11.26 11.90
C ARG A 409 19.49 12.22 10.71
N HIS A 410 18.31 12.51 10.17
CA HIS A 410 18.15 13.34 8.98
C HIS A 410 16.68 13.78 8.90
N ILE A 411 16.44 15.07 8.72
CA ILE A 411 15.12 15.63 8.45
C ILE A 411 15.09 16.04 6.98
N GLN A 412 13.98 15.79 6.29
CA GLN A 412 13.77 16.24 4.91
C GLN A 412 12.70 17.29 4.77
N LYS A 413 11.61 17.18 5.55
CA LYS A 413 10.47 18.09 5.42
C LYS A 413 9.72 18.20 6.73
N LEU A 414 9.16 19.38 6.97
CA LEU A 414 8.28 19.69 8.11
C LEU A 414 6.91 20.12 7.58
N LYS A 415 5.84 19.61 8.20
CA LYS A 415 4.46 20.04 7.90
C LYS A 415 3.63 20.12 9.18
N PRO A 416 2.94 21.24 9.46
CA PRO A 416 1.97 21.30 10.54
C PRO A 416 0.82 20.30 10.33
N ARG A 417 0.38 19.66 11.41
CA ARG A 417 -0.86 18.90 11.50
C ARG A 417 -1.76 19.59 12.53
N GLY A 418 -2.63 20.47 12.05
CA GLY A 418 -3.43 21.32 12.93
C GLY A 418 -2.56 22.26 13.78
N LYS A 419 -2.97 22.49 15.03
CA LYS A 419 -2.29 23.43 15.95
C LYS A 419 -1.32 22.77 16.92
N GLU A 420 -1.45 21.45 17.12
CA GLU A 420 -0.80 20.76 18.23
C GLU A 420 0.41 19.94 17.79
N GLN A 421 0.43 19.45 16.56
CA GLN A 421 1.39 18.46 16.11
C GLN A 421 2.15 18.91 14.87
N LEU A 422 3.43 18.58 14.85
CA LEU A 422 4.31 18.75 13.71
C LEU A 422 4.64 17.39 13.10
N LEU A 423 4.48 17.27 11.79
CA LEU A 423 4.93 16.11 11.02
C LEU A 423 6.36 16.34 10.54
N VAL A 424 7.21 15.35 10.78
CA VAL A 424 8.62 15.37 10.39
C VAL A 424 8.90 14.20 9.46
N ALA A 425 9.21 14.48 8.20
CA ALA A 425 9.74 13.46 7.29
C ALA A 425 11.19 13.18 7.65
N SER A 426 11.48 11.93 8.02
CA SER A 426 12.82 11.45 8.37
C SER A 426 13.08 10.14 7.64
N ARG A 427 13.88 10.16 6.58
CA ARG A 427 14.15 9.02 5.69
C ARG A 427 12.87 8.29 5.27
N GLU A 428 12.57 7.15 5.87
CA GLU A 428 11.46 6.25 5.53
C GLU A 428 10.36 6.25 6.60
N GLU A 429 10.38 7.23 7.51
CA GLU A 429 9.39 7.39 8.58
C GLU A 429 8.86 8.82 8.63
N VAL A 430 7.60 8.95 9.05
CA VAL A 430 6.99 10.21 9.46
C VAL A 430 6.93 10.22 10.99
N LEU A 431 7.52 11.24 11.61
CA LEU A 431 7.44 11.45 13.06
C LEU A 431 6.33 12.45 13.37
N LEU A 432 5.55 12.16 14.40
CA LEU A 432 4.62 13.12 15.01
C LEU A 432 5.32 13.70 16.23
N VAL A 433 5.48 15.02 16.24
CA VAL A 433 6.21 15.76 17.27
C VAL A 433 5.29 16.81 17.89
N ASP A 434 5.34 16.94 19.20
CA ASP A 434 4.55 17.94 19.94
C ASP A 434 5.31 19.25 20.18
N GLU A 435 4.67 20.16 20.91
CA GLU A 435 5.25 21.44 21.30
C GLU A 435 6.57 21.29 22.07
N ASP A 436 6.73 20.25 22.89
CA ASP A 436 7.93 20.00 23.66
C ASP A 436 9.10 19.43 22.82
N LEU A 437 8.88 19.24 21.52
CA LEU A 437 9.75 18.54 20.57
C LEU A 437 9.91 17.05 20.89
N GLU A 438 8.96 16.46 21.61
CA GLU A 438 8.94 15.03 21.90
C GLU A 438 8.30 14.25 20.76
N VAL A 439 8.89 13.10 20.42
CA VAL A 439 8.36 12.23 19.37
C VAL A 439 7.22 11.38 19.95
N LEU A 440 5.99 11.78 19.67
CA LEU A 440 4.78 11.08 20.09
C LEU A 440 4.59 9.75 19.36
N ARG A 441 4.92 9.71 18.07
CA ARG A 441 4.69 8.54 17.20
C ARG A 441 5.67 8.50 16.03
N ARG A 442 5.99 7.28 15.58
CA ARG A 442 6.78 6.99 14.37
C ARG A 442 5.95 6.15 13.42
N ILE A 443 5.80 6.59 12.17
CA ILE A 443 5.03 5.87 11.15
C ILE A 443 5.96 5.47 10.01
N PRO A 444 6.32 4.19 9.86
CA PRO A 444 7.16 3.73 8.75
C PRO A 444 6.38 3.73 7.43
N VAL A 445 7.03 4.18 6.35
CA VAL A 445 6.49 4.27 4.97
C VAL A 445 7.27 3.37 3.99
N ASN A 446 8.39 2.77 4.42
CA ASN A 446 9.21 1.81 3.66
C ASN A 446 9.79 2.33 2.33
N PHE A 447 9.85 3.64 2.13
CA PHE A 447 10.61 4.29 1.06
C PHE A 447 11.03 5.69 1.48
N MET A 448 12.08 6.23 0.84
CA MET A 448 12.61 7.56 1.18
C MET A 448 11.59 8.65 0.85
N ILE A 449 11.16 9.39 1.86
CA ILE A 449 10.24 10.52 1.73
C ILE A 449 11.02 11.74 1.22
N LYS A 450 10.51 12.33 0.13
CA LYS A 450 11.00 13.56 -0.49
C LYS A 450 10.13 14.75 -0.15
N ASP A 451 8.80 14.56 -0.19
CA ASP A 451 7.83 15.61 0.12
C ASP A 451 6.57 15.00 0.75
N MET A 452 5.78 15.87 1.39
CA MET A 452 4.57 15.52 2.10
C MET A 452 3.49 16.56 1.88
N ALA A 453 2.24 16.12 1.73
CA ALA A 453 1.08 17.00 1.63
C ALA A 453 -0.03 16.51 2.57
N VAL A 454 -0.42 17.37 3.51
CA VAL A 454 -1.51 17.10 4.47
C VAL A 454 -2.82 17.37 3.75
N VAL A 455 -3.69 16.36 3.66
CA VAL A 455 -5.03 16.47 3.06
C VAL A 455 -6.02 16.94 4.11
N ASP A 456 -5.99 16.30 5.29
CA ASP A 456 -6.81 16.62 6.44
C ASP A 456 -6.10 16.16 7.72
N ASN A 457 -6.79 16.17 8.86
CA ASN A 457 -6.21 15.80 10.15
C ASN A 457 -5.79 14.32 10.22
N ASP A 458 -6.37 13.44 9.42
CA ASP A 458 -6.11 11.99 9.45
C ASP A 458 -5.37 11.50 8.21
N THR A 459 -5.29 12.31 7.16
CA THR A 459 -4.77 11.90 5.86
C THR A 459 -3.53 12.69 5.48
N LEU A 460 -2.44 11.97 5.27
CA LEU A 460 -1.19 12.49 4.74
C LEU A 460 -0.84 11.78 3.45
N ILE A 461 -0.50 12.53 2.41
CA ILE A 461 0.13 11.98 1.21
C ILE A 461 1.63 12.22 1.30
N VAL A 462 2.41 11.18 1.03
CA VAL A 462 3.87 11.24 0.99
C VAL A 462 4.36 10.74 -0.37
N CYS A 463 5.43 11.34 -0.87
CA CYS A 463 6.02 10.90 -2.14
C CYS A 463 7.54 10.72 -2.03
N GLY A 464 8.07 9.87 -2.90
CA GLY A 464 9.48 9.55 -3.00
C GLY A 464 9.81 8.71 -4.23
N PRO A 465 11.03 8.17 -4.31
CA PRO A 465 11.46 7.33 -5.44
C PRO A 465 10.47 6.21 -5.71
N GLY A 466 9.90 6.23 -6.90
CA GLY A 466 8.96 5.25 -7.43
C GLY A 466 7.60 5.14 -6.75
N SER A 467 7.30 5.96 -5.73
CA SER A 467 6.10 5.78 -4.91
C SER A 467 5.45 7.09 -4.48
N VAL A 468 4.13 7.13 -4.60
CA VAL A 468 3.23 8.06 -3.90
C VAL A 468 2.32 7.23 -3.00
N ALA A 469 2.20 7.60 -1.73
CA ALA A 469 1.47 6.82 -0.75
C ALA A 469 0.57 7.65 0.16
N HIS A 470 -0.45 6.97 0.66
CA HIS A 470 -1.40 7.44 1.65
C HIS A 470 -1.01 6.92 3.04
N VAL A 471 -0.94 7.83 3.99
CA VAL A 471 -0.63 7.55 5.39
C VAL A 471 -1.79 8.03 6.26
N ASN A 472 -2.36 7.12 7.05
CA ASN A 472 -3.42 7.43 8.01
C ASN A 472 -2.77 7.85 9.34
N LEU A 473 -2.83 9.14 9.62
CA LEU A 473 -2.28 9.78 10.81
C LEU A 473 -3.07 9.43 12.08
N GLY A 474 -4.39 9.22 11.97
CA GLY A 474 -5.26 8.84 13.08
C GLY A 474 -4.86 7.48 13.66
N GLN A 475 -4.80 6.47 12.79
CA GLN A 475 -4.38 5.11 13.15
C GLN A 475 -2.86 4.98 13.32
N GLY A 476 -2.08 5.89 12.72
CA GLY A 476 -0.62 5.87 12.81
C GLY A 476 0.02 4.82 11.92
N ILE A 477 -0.63 4.47 10.81
CA ILE A 477 -0.20 3.42 9.90
C ILE A 477 -0.15 3.93 8.47
N TYR A 478 0.89 3.51 7.77
CA TYR A 478 0.92 3.50 6.31
C TYR A 478 -0.27 2.68 5.81
N SER A 479 -1.14 3.30 5.00
CA SER A 479 -2.41 2.67 4.64
C SER A 479 -2.37 2.03 3.26
N ARG A 480 -1.82 2.74 2.26
CA ARG A 480 -1.76 2.22 0.90
C ARG A 480 -0.82 3.02 0.00
N LEU A 481 -0.46 2.39 -1.11
CA LEU A 481 0.21 3.02 -2.23
C LEU A 481 -0.83 3.59 -3.22
N ILE A 482 -0.64 4.82 -3.67
CA ILE A 482 -1.52 5.51 -4.63
C ILE A 482 -0.98 5.35 -6.05
N GLY A 483 0.32 5.60 -6.25
CA GLY A 483 0.97 5.50 -7.56
C GLY A 483 2.36 4.91 -7.44
N ALA A 484 2.63 3.82 -8.16
CA ALA A 484 3.92 3.15 -8.17
C ALA A 484 4.40 2.90 -9.59
N THR A 485 5.51 3.56 -9.93
CA THR A 485 6.26 3.23 -11.13
C THR A 485 7.72 3.06 -10.73
N THR A 486 8.38 2.01 -11.21
CA THR A 486 9.79 1.76 -10.87
C THR A 486 10.75 2.78 -11.50
N THR A 487 10.23 3.67 -12.35
CA THR A 487 11.01 4.61 -13.15
C THR A 487 10.76 6.07 -12.79
N ALA A 488 9.63 6.42 -12.15
CA ALA A 488 9.38 7.81 -11.78
C ALA A 488 10.04 8.15 -10.45
N GLU A 489 10.84 9.20 -10.45
CA GLU A 489 11.40 9.80 -9.24
C GLU A 489 10.45 10.91 -8.78
N TYR A 490 9.44 10.57 -7.97
CA TYR A 490 8.54 11.57 -7.42
C TYR A 490 9.27 12.43 -6.38
N ALA A 491 9.21 13.75 -6.58
CA ALA A 491 9.96 14.72 -5.80
C ALA A 491 9.07 15.71 -5.06
N ALA A 492 7.84 15.92 -5.52
CA ALA A 492 6.92 16.88 -4.94
C ALA A 492 5.49 16.36 -4.96
N VAL A 493 4.71 16.73 -3.95
CA VAL A 493 3.28 16.41 -3.89
C VAL A 493 2.48 17.59 -3.35
N ALA A 494 1.30 17.82 -3.91
CA ALA A 494 0.37 18.83 -3.43
C ALA A 494 -1.07 18.33 -3.52
N VAL A 495 -1.92 18.77 -2.58
CA VAL A 495 -3.34 18.43 -2.55
C VAL A 495 -4.10 19.37 -3.48
N LEU A 496 -4.92 18.81 -4.37
CA LEU A 496 -5.92 19.54 -5.15
C LEU A 496 -7.29 19.40 -4.46
N ALA A 497 -8.35 19.95 -5.07
CA ALA A 497 -9.70 19.76 -4.52
C ALA A 497 -10.22 18.32 -4.74
N ASP A 498 -11.21 17.93 -3.92
CA ASP A 498 -12.10 16.80 -4.14
C ASP A 498 -11.40 15.44 -4.38
N GLY A 499 -10.56 14.98 -3.46
CA GLY A 499 -9.98 13.64 -3.60
C GLY A 499 -8.77 13.54 -4.54
N THR A 500 -8.30 14.65 -5.10
CA THR A 500 -7.21 14.64 -6.08
C THR A 500 -5.91 15.15 -5.47
N VAL A 501 -4.79 14.53 -5.82
CA VAL A 501 -3.44 15.06 -5.55
C VAL A 501 -2.66 15.24 -6.83
N CYS A 502 -1.73 16.19 -6.83
CA CYS A 502 -0.74 16.34 -7.89
C CYS A 502 0.63 15.86 -7.42
N ALA A 503 1.30 15.09 -8.26
CA ALA A 503 2.65 14.61 -8.02
C ALA A 503 3.59 15.10 -9.13
N GLY A 504 4.71 15.71 -8.73
CA GLY A 504 5.75 16.19 -9.62
C GLY A 504 6.98 15.30 -9.56
N THR A 505 7.60 15.04 -10.70
CA THR A 505 8.75 14.13 -10.83
C THR A 505 10.03 14.85 -11.23
N GLU A 506 11.17 14.22 -10.95
CA GLU A 506 12.47 14.74 -11.39
C GLU A 506 12.67 14.68 -12.91
N ASP A 507 11.91 13.83 -13.64
CA ASP A 507 11.90 13.81 -15.11
C ASP A 507 11.03 14.93 -15.74
N GLY A 508 10.37 15.74 -14.91
CA GLY A 508 9.66 16.95 -15.33
C GLY A 508 8.19 16.76 -15.67
N LYS A 509 7.61 15.62 -15.29
CA LYS A 509 6.17 15.38 -15.40
C LYS A 509 5.46 15.89 -14.17
N LEU A 510 4.26 16.40 -14.40
CA LEU A 510 3.27 16.71 -13.38
C LEU A 510 2.03 15.86 -13.66
N MET A 511 1.66 15.03 -12.70
CA MET A 511 0.56 14.08 -12.80
C MET A 511 -0.52 14.46 -11.80
N ALA A 512 -1.79 14.34 -12.19
CA ALA A 512 -2.93 14.39 -11.28
C ALA A 512 -3.41 12.96 -11.01
N LEU A 513 -3.53 12.61 -9.74
CA LEU A 513 -3.92 11.29 -9.27
C LEU A 513 -5.17 11.42 -8.40
N ASP A 514 -6.13 10.52 -8.56
CA ASP A 514 -7.16 10.32 -7.56
C ASP A 514 -6.54 9.56 -6.39
N PHE A 515 -6.47 10.18 -5.21
CA PHE A 515 -5.87 9.50 -4.07
C PHE A 515 -6.77 8.39 -3.51
N ASN A 516 -8.05 8.33 -3.91
CA ASN A 516 -9.00 7.29 -3.52
C ASN A 516 -8.85 5.99 -4.29
N SER A 517 -8.74 6.07 -5.61
CA SER A 517 -8.56 4.91 -6.50
C SER A 517 -7.10 4.61 -6.82
N GLY A 518 -6.20 5.59 -6.76
CA GLY A 518 -4.84 5.49 -7.29
C GLY A 518 -4.74 5.74 -8.80
N GLU A 519 -5.85 6.09 -9.45
CA GLU A 519 -5.88 6.30 -10.89
C GLU A 519 -5.22 7.61 -11.30
N GLU A 520 -4.52 7.58 -12.44
CA GLU A 520 -3.98 8.77 -13.09
C GLU A 520 -5.11 9.47 -13.87
N LEU A 521 -5.45 10.68 -13.43
CA LEU A 521 -6.51 11.49 -14.04
C LEU A 521 -5.99 12.41 -15.15
N GLY A 522 -4.68 12.68 -15.20
CA GLY A 522 -4.07 13.50 -16.23
C GLY A 522 -2.59 13.77 -16.00
N MET A 523 -1.90 14.21 -17.06
CA MET A 523 -0.45 14.48 -17.04
C MET A 523 -0.09 15.66 -17.95
N VAL A 524 0.92 16.43 -17.54
CA VAL A 524 1.60 17.42 -18.38
C VAL A 524 3.12 17.33 -18.19
N ASP A 525 3.88 17.50 -19.28
CA ASP A 525 5.34 17.61 -19.24
C ASP A 525 5.75 19.09 -19.18
N LEU A 526 6.49 19.45 -18.13
CA LEU A 526 6.98 20.82 -17.87
C LEU A 526 8.36 21.06 -18.46
N GLY A 527 9.10 20.00 -18.82
CA GLY A 527 10.44 20.06 -19.39
C GLY A 527 11.53 20.55 -18.43
N PHE A 528 11.32 20.44 -17.11
CA PHE A 528 12.35 20.67 -16.10
C PHE A 528 12.06 19.86 -14.83
N GLN A 529 13.11 19.51 -14.06
CA GLN A 529 12.97 18.73 -12.82
C GLN A 529 12.05 19.44 -11.83
N VAL A 530 10.95 18.81 -11.42
CA VAL A 530 10.06 19.37 -10.40
C VAL A 530 10.66 19.11 -9.02
N ARG A 531 10.75 20.14 -8.19
CA ARG A 531 11.25 20.06 -6.80
C ARG A 531 10.17 20.43 -5.77
N GLY A 532 9.18 21.20 -6.17
CA GLY A 532 8.06 21.54 -5.31
C GLY A 532 6.89 22.12 -6.08
N LEU A 533 5.74 22.14 -5.41
CA LEU A 533 4.45 22.55 -5.94
C LEU A 533 3.78 23.49 -4.94
N ILE A 534 3.15 24.56 -5.43
CA ILE A 534 2.23 25.40 -4.65
C ILE A 534 0.90 25.43 -5.40
N THR A 535 -0.17 25.11 -4.69
CA THR A 535 -1.54 25.15 -5.21
C THR A 535 -2.22 26.45 -4.82
N VAL A 536 -2.72 27.19 -5.80
CA VAL A 536 -3.48 28.44 -5.60
C VAL A 536 -4.71 28.40 -6.50
N ASP A 537 -5.89 28.33 -5.90
CA ASP A 537 -7.15 28.13 -6.62
C ASP A 537 -7.09 26.95 -7.62
N ARG A 538 -7.38 27.22 -8.90
CA ARG A 538 -7.29 26.26 -10.02
C ARG A 538 -5.93 26.28 -10.72
N ARG A 539 -4.88 26.71 -10.02
CA ARG A 539 -3.53 26.85 -10.54
C ARG A 539 -2.54 26.11 -9.68
N ILE A 540 -1.51 25.59 -10.33
CA ILE A 540 -0.36 24.93 -9.73
C ILE A 540 0.86 25.72 -10.19
N LEU A 541 1.59 26.28 -9.24
CA LEU A 541 2.91 26.83 -9.44
C LEU A 541 3.92 25.72 -9.19
N ALA A 542 4.44 25.14 -10.26
CA ALA A 542 5.49 24.14 -10.21
C ALA A 542 6.86 24.81 -10.30
N TYR A 543 7.81 24.40 -9.46
CA TYR A 543 9.15 24.96 -9.46
C TYR A 543 10.23 23.89 -9.26
N GLY A 544 11.45 24.22 -9.67
CA GLY A 544 12.58 23.32 -9.61
C GLY A 544 13.73 23.74 -10.53
N GLY A 545 14.16 22.82 -11.37
CA GLY A 545 15.24 23.00 -12.33
C GLY A 545 16.51 22.25 -11.95
N ALA A 546 17.30 21.91 -12.97
CA ALA A 546 18.53 21.15 -12.79
C ALA A 546 19.60 21.96 -12.03
N TRP A 547 20.25 21.35 -11.05
CA TRP A 547 21.24 22.00 -10.19
C TRP A 547 22.32 22.77 -10.95
N ASN A 548 22.80 22.22 -12.07
CA ASN A 548 23.88 22.78 -12.88
C ASN A 548 23.44 23.90 -13.84
N ASN A 549 22.16 24.26 -13.85
CA ASN A 549 21.64 25.27 -14.75
C ASN A 549 21.96 26.68 -14.21
N SER A 550 22.82 27.42 -14.91
CA SER A 550 23.26 28.78 -14.55
C SER A 550 22.20 29.86 -14.86
N GLY A 551 20.91 29.51 -14.72
CA GLY A 551 19.77 30.42 -14.89
C GLY A 551 19.22 30.55 -16.31
N ARG A 552 19.61 29.67 -17.25
CA ARG A 552 19.18 29.75 -18.66
C ARG A 552 18.04 28.81 -19.04
N GLY A 553 17.73 27.80 -18.23
CA GLY A 553 16.58 26.92 -18.48
C GLY A 553 15.38 27.22 -17.58
N LYS A 554 14.26 26.59 -17.92
CA LYS A 554 13.01 26.67 -17.18
C LYS A 554 13.22 26.12 -15.77
N SER A 555 12.66 26.82 -14.80
CA SER A 555 12.66 26.40 -13.39
C SER A 555 11.34 26.70 -12.69
N ILE A 556 10.40 27.34 -13.39
CA ILE A 556 9.09 27.72 -12.89
C ILE A 556 8.07 27.51 -14.01
N ALA A 557 6.93 26.90 -13.71
CA ALA A 557 5.79 26.80 -14.60
C ALA A 557 4.48 27.07 -13.87
N PHE A 558 3.58 27.79 -14.53
CA PHE A 558 2.20 27.97 -14.10
C PHE A 558 1.31 27.01 -14.89
N VAL A 559 0.66 26.10 -14.18
CA VAL A 559 -0.23 25.10 -14.75
C VAL A 559 -1.64 25.37 -14.26
N THR A 560 -2.62 25.42 -15.15
CA THR A 560 -4.03 25.42 -14.79
C THR A 560 -4.57 23.99 -14.85
N TRP A 561 -5.47 23.67 -13.94
CA TRP A 561 -6.15 22.37 -13.94
C TRP A 561 -7.67 22.55 -14.00
N GLN A 562 -8.33 21.68 -14.77
CA GLN A 562 -9.80 21.64 -14.87
C GLN A 562 -10.29 20.20 -14.91
N LYS A 563 -11.35 19.92 -14.16
CA LYS A 563 -12.05 18.64 -14.23
C LYS A 563 -12.89 18.57 -15.49
N ARG A 564 -12.85 17.40 -16.15
CA ARG A 564 -13.67 17.07 -17.31
C ARG A 564 -14.30 15.70 -17.05
N ALA A 565 -15.63 15.63 -17.06
CA ALA A 565 -16.32 14.35 -17.05
C ALA A 565 -16.04 13.62 -18.38
N LEU A 566 -15.68 12.35 -18.30
CA LEU A 566 -15.54 11.51 -19.48
C LEU A 566 -16.94 11.00 -19.84
N GLN A 567 -17.48 11.43 -20.98
CA GLN A 567 -18.72 10.84 -21.49
C GLN A 567 -18.42 9.40 -21.88
N VAL A 568 -19.01 8.45 -21.16
CA VAL A 568 -19.06 7.05 -21.58
C VAL A 568 -19.98 7.00 -22.80
N GLU A 569 -19.40 7.04 -24.01
CA GLU A 569 -20.14 6.67 -25.21
C GLU A 569 -20.45 5.17 -25.08
N HIS A 570 -21.68 4.84 -24.69
CA HIS A 570 -22.22 3.50 -24.89
C HIS A 570 -22.29 3.26 -26.41
N ARG A 571 -21.29 2.56 -26.96
CA ARG A 571 -21.33 1.97 -28.29
C ARG A 571 -21.47 0.46 -28.20
#